data_AF-C1GAN6-F1
#
_entry.id   AF-C1GAN6-F1
#
_cell.length_a   1.000
_cell.length_b   1.000
_cell.length_c   1.000
_cell.angle_alpha   90.00
_cell.angle_beta   90.00
_cell.angle_gamma   90.00
#
_symmetry.space_group_name_H-M   'P 1'
#
loop_
_entity.id
_entity.type
_entity.pdbx_description
1 polymer ?
#
loop_
_entity_poly.entity_id
_entity_poly.type
_entity_poly.pdbx_seq_one_letter_code
_entity_poly.pdbx_strand_id
1 'polypeptide(L)'
;MTSTSTSTFKIKDLTSLDLPSDKIEVEVEGIEKGKLILIKQGGQVHALTANCTHYGAPLVKGVLTPDARLTCPWHGACYNIATGDVEDAPALNALHKYEVFEKDGGVYVKADEASFKSNGRLPISSCTVAQQDQKVVIIGGGSGTMGAVEVLREHGFGGQITIMSKEPNLPLDRTKLSKALIPDPEKLLLRPKEWYSSVSITTVSDEVTSVDFLNKTIATKSGKTVPYTKLILATGGTPRRLPLPGFKELDNVFTLRTVTDVQAILTAVGPNKKKNIVIIGSSFIGMEVGNALSKENTVTIVGMESTPLERIMGNQIGRVFQSNLEKNGVKFYMSASVDKATPSSADASKVGAVHLKDGTILPADLVILGVGVSPATEFLRDNPAITLEQDGSLKTDDYFAVESLKGNNKNDIYAIGDIATYPYHGPGAGQGGRSHVRIEHWDVAQNSGRCVGRTIAHAFSSKSSMPLKPKSFIPIFWSALGGQLRYCGNTMNGYDDLIVQGEPGEGKFVAYYLLGETVVAVASMGMDPVVMKCAELMRSGKMLGKKEVKEGVDVLKVDLI
;
A
#
# COMPACT_ATOMS: atom_id res chain seq x y z
N MET A 1 18.68 -28.70 -8.46
CA MET A 1 19.69 -27.63 -8.54
C MET A 1 20.28 -27.67 -9.94
N THR A 2 19.69 -26.95 -10.89
CA THR A 2 20.36 -26.68 -12.16
C THR A 2 21.50 -25.73 -11.85
N SER A 3 22.74 -26.18 -12.10
CA SER A 3 23.93 -25.34 -12.05
C SER A 3 23.73 -24.15 -13.00
N THR A 4 23.31 -22.99 -12.47
CA THR A 4 23.26 -21.76 -13.24
C THR A 4 24.70 -21.33 -13.50
N SER A 5 25.16 -21.52 -14.73
CA SER A 5 26.52 -21.14 -15.12
C SER A 5 26.60 -19.62 -15.17
N THR A 6 27.09 -19.01 -14.10
CA THR A 6 27.41 -17.59 -14.07
C THR A 6 28.43 -17.28 -15.16
N SER A 7 28.13 -16.29 -16.01
CA SER A 7 28.97 -15.83 -17.11
C SER A 7 29.39 -14.38 -16.87
N THR A 8 30.42 -13.94 -17.60
CA THR A 8 30.90 -12.55 -17.55
C THR A 8 30.33 -11.78 -18.73
N PHE A 9 29.69 -10.65 -18.47
CA PHE A 9 29.09 -9.80 -19.49
C PHE A 9 29.69 -8.41 -19.43
N LYS A 10 30.03 -7.85 -20.59
CA LYS A 10 30.58 -6.50 -20.69
C LYS A 10 29.46 -5.47 -20.60
N ILE A 11 29.70 -4.38 -19.87
CA ILE A 11 28.82 -3.22 -19.85
C ILE A 11 29.15 -2.36 -21.06
N LYS A 12 28.12 -2.01 -21.82
CA LYS A 12 28.23 -1.23 -23.05
C LYS A 12 28.70 0.19 -22.75
N ASP A 13 29.64 0.68 -23.55
CA ASP A 13 30.16 2.06 -23.52
C ASP A 13 30.73 2.52 -22.16
N LEU A 14 31.14 1.60 -21.28
CA LEU A 14 31.73 1.93 -19.97
C LEU A 14 33.13 1.32 -19.81
N THR A 15 34.12 2.19 -19.61
CA THR A 15 35.55 1.83 -19.54
C THR A 15 36.10 1.81 -18.11
N SER A 16 35.42 2.43 -17.15
CA SER A 16 35.83 2.48 -15.74
C SER A 16 34.63 2.61 -14.79
N LEU A 17 34.83 2.18 -13.54
CA LEU A 17 33.95 2.33 -12.38
C LEU A 17 34.04 3.71 -11.71
N ASP A 18 34.87 4.63 -12.23
CA ASP A 18 34.74 6.04 -11.86
C ASP A 18 33.53 6.68 -12.57
N LEU A 19 32.35 6.47 -11.98
CA LEU A 19 31.08 6.86 -12.58
C LEU A 19 30.90 8.39 -12.63
N PRO A 20 30.23 8.94 -13.67
CA PRO A 20 30.00 10.37 -13.81
C PRO A 20 28.96 10.95 -12.83
N SER A 21 28.21 10.08 -12.15
CA SER A 21 27.22 10.43 -11.13
C SER A 21 27.04 9.27 -10.14
N ASP A 22 26.41 9.55 -9.00
CA ASP A 22 26.15 8.54 -7.96
C ASP A 22 25.29 7.38 -8.45
N LYS A 23 24.49 7.58 -9.50
CA LYS A 23 23.66 6.57 -10.14
C LYS A 23 23.70 6.73 -11.64
N ILE A 24 23.94 5.66 -12.37
CA ILE A 24 23.76 5.59 -13.83
C ILE A 24 23.00 4.32 -14.22
N GLU A 25 22.20 4.42 -15.27
CA GLU A 25 21.61 3.25 -15.94
C GLU A 25 22.52 2.85 -17.10
N VAL A 26 22.81 1.56 -17.24
CA VAL A 26 23.71 1.02 -18.26
C VAL A 26 23.09 -0.19 -18.93
N GLU A 27 23.54 -0.47 -20.15
CA GLU A 27 23.16 -1.66 -20.93
C GLU A 27 24.26 -2.72 -20.89
N VAL A 28 23.86 -3.98 -20.93
CA VAL A 28 24.77 -5.14 -21.03
C VAL A 28 24.93 -5.51 -22.51
N GLU A 29 26.17 -5.59 -23.00
CA GLU A 29 26.48 -5.93 -24.39
C GLU A 29 25.90 -7.31 -24.75
N GLY A 30 25.23 -7.39 -25.91
CA GLY A 30 24.65 -8.64 -26.42
C GLY A 30 23.36 -9.11 -25.75
N ILE A 31 22.88 -8.42 -24.70
CA ILE A 31 21.62 -8.79 -24.01
C ILE A 31 20.51 -7.79 -24.35
N GLU A 32 19.53 -8.24 -25.13
CA GLU A 32 18.37 -7.40 -25.46
C GLU A 32 17.62 -6.98 -24.19
N LYS A 33 17.45 -5.66 -24.01
CA LYS A 33 16.84 -5.04 -22.80
C LYS A 33 17.55 -5.40 -21.49
N GLY A 34 18.79 -5.91 -21.54
CA GLY A 34 19.61 -6.17 -20.37
C GLY A 34 20.11 -4.88 -19.75
N LYS A 35 19.33 -4.30 -18.83
CA LYS A 35 19.66 -3.03 -18.16
C LYS A 35 20.01 -3.24 -16.70
N LEU A 36 21.01 -2.49 -16.26
CA LEU A 36 21.47 -2.43 -14.87
C LEU A 36 21.51 -0.99 -14.37
N ILE A 37 21.42 -0.81 -13.06
CA ILE A 37 21.82 0.43 -12.40
C ILE A 37 23.17 0.21 -11.72
N LEU A 38 24.11 1.11 -11.96
CA LEU A 38 25.35 1.23 -11.19
C LEU A 38 25.20 2.39 -10.20
N ILE A 39 25.57 2.14 -8.94
CA ILE A 39 25.44 3.10 -7.86
C ILE A 39 26.79 3.27 -7.17
N LYS A 40 27.33 4.49 -7.16
CA LYS A 40 28.56 4.85 -6.43
C LYS A 40 28.17 5.35 -5.04
N GLN A 41 28.60 4.65 -3.99
CA GLN A 41 28.40 5.06 -2.60
C GLN A 41 29.56 4.57 -1.72
N GLY A 42 30.06 5.43 -0.84
CA GLY A 42 31.12 5.05 0.11
C GLY A 42 32.40 4.55 -0.56
N GLY A 43 32.71 5.06 -1.77
CA GLY A 43 33.87 4.63 -2.56
C GLY A 43 33.71 3.27 -3.27
N GLN A 44 32.53 2.65 -3.20
CA GLN A 44 32.23 1.37 -3.86
C GLN A 44 31.18 1.57 -4.96
N VAL A 45 31.24 0.73 -6.01
CA VAL A 45 30.21 0.66 -7.04
C VAL A 45 29.36 -0.58 -6.88
N HIS A 46 28.05 -0.38 -6.88
CA HIS A 46 27.04 -1.41 -6.73
C HIS A 46 26.29 -1.59 -8.04
N ALA A 47 26.33 -2.79 -8.63
CA ALA A 47 25.49 -3.14 -9.78
C ALA A 47 24.22 -3.89 -9.35
N LEU A 48 23.05 -3.41 -9.77
CA LEU A 48 21.74 -3.96 -9.40
C LEU A 48 20.78 -4.00 -10.61
N THR A 49 19.66 -4.70 -10.47
CA THR A 49 18.51 -4.58 -11.38
C THR A 49 18.13 -3.10 -11.60
N ALA A 50 17.96 -2.66 -12.85
CA ALA A 50 17.72 -1.25 -13.18
C ALA A 50 16.34 -0.72 -12.77
N ASN A 51 15.32 -1.58 -12.76
CA ASN A 51 13.93 -1.19 -12.54
C ASN A 51 13.41 -1.72 -11.21
N CYS A 52 12.53 -0.94 -10.58
CA CYS A 52 11.85 -1.31 -9.36
C CYS A 52 11.00 -2.56 -9.60
N THR A 53 11.14 -3.55 -8.73
CA THR A 53 10.45 -4.83 -8.86
C THR A 53 8.96 -4.78 -8.52
N HIS A 54 8.45 -3.66 -8.01
CA HIS A 54 7.01 -3.45 -7.83
C HIS A 54 6.34 -3.23 -9.19
N TYR A 55 6.41 -2.02 -9.77
CA TYR A 55 5.77 -1.66 -11.04
C TYR A 55 6.75 -1.12 -12.09
N GLY A 56 8.03 -1.47 -12.01
CA GLY A 56 8.99 -1.21 -13.10
C GLY A 56 9.53 0.21 -13.20
N ALA A 57 9.37 1.04 -12.16
CA ALA A 57 9.91 2.40 -12.16
C ALA A 57 11.45 2.39 -12.32
N PRO A 58 12.04 3.26 -13.15
CA PRO A 58 13.49 3.30 -13.34
C PRO A 58 14.19 3.77 -12.06
N LEU A 59 15.00 2.90 -11.45
CA LEU A 59 15.64 3.18 -10.15
C LEU A 59 16.77 4.20 -10.25
N VAL A 60 17.28 4.49 -11.44
CA VAL A 60 18.22 5.61 -11.66
C VAL A 60 17.61 6.95 -11.27
N LYS A 61 16.28 7.08 -11.34
CA LYS A 61 15.52 8.24 -10.86
C LYS A 61 15.14 8.16 -9.38
N GLY A 62 15.48 7.07 -8.70
CA GLY A 62 15.18 6.84 -7.29
C GLY A 62 16.00 7.71 -6.34
N VAL A 63 15.58 7.73 -5.08
CA VAL A 63 16.24 8.48 -4.01
C VAL A 63 17.25 7.56 -3.32
N LEU A 64 18.52 7.96 -3.30
CA LEU A 64 19.59 7.27 -2.61
C LEU A 64 19.90 7.99 -1.30
N THR A 65 20.04 7.25 -0.21
CA THR A 65 20.40 7.78 1.12
C THR A 65 21.72 7.19 1.61
N PRO A 66 22.46 7.87 2.51
CA PRO A 66 23.77 7.40 3.00
C PRO A 66 23.71 6.08 3.77
N ASP A 67 22.56 5.69 4.33
CA ASP A 67 22.35 4.38 4.96
C ASP A 67 22.04 3.25 3.96
N ALA A 68 22.58 3.36 2.74
CA ALA A 68 22.51 2.35 1.67
C ALA A 68 21.10 2.00 1.18
N ARG A 69 20.15 2.94 1.28
CA ARG A 69 18.78 2.74 0.81
C ARG A 69 18.55 3.40 -0.54
N LEU A 70 17.93 2.64 -1.45
CA LEU A 70 17.46 3.13 -2.74
C LEU A 70 15.93 3.02 -2.80
N THR A 71 15.27 4.18 -2.73
CA THR A 71 13.82 4.30 -2.72
C THR A 71 13.30 4.59 -4.14
N CYS A 72 12.39 3.75 -4.61
CA CYS A 72 11.72 3.84 -5.90
C CYS A 72 11.05 5.21 -6.07
N PRO A 73 11.19 5.87 -7.23
CA PRO A 73 10.68 7.23 -7.46
C PRO A 73 9.15 7.34 -7.48
N TRP A 74 8.43 6.21 -7.61
CA TRP A 74 6.97 6.20 -7.73
C TRP A 74 6.26 5.83 -6.43
N HIS A 75 6.45 4.61 -5.94
CA HIS A 75 5.58 4.02 -4.92
C HIS A 75 6.26 3.77 -3.57
N GLY A 76 7.53 4.16 -3.39
CA GLY A 76 8.23 4.02 -2.12
C GLY A 76 8.95 2.70 -1.86
N ALA A 77 8.85 1.73 -2.78
CA ALA A 77 9.59 0.46 -2.70
C ALA A 77 11.08 0.73 -2.46
N CYS A 78 11.61 0.24 -1.34
CA CYS A 78 12.95 0.55 -0.91
C CYS A 78 13.83 -0.70 -0.91
N TYR A 79 15.07 -0.54 -1.36
CA TYR A 79 16.03 -1.63 -1.45
C TYR A 79 17.36 -1.27 -0.79
N ASN A 80 18.03 -2.27 -0.23
CA ASN A 80 19.40 -2.15 0.23
C ASN A 80 20.37 -2.25 -0.97
N ILE A 81 21.23 -1.27 -1.21
CA ILE A 81 22.09 -1.31 -2.40
C ILE A 81 23.24 -2.34 -2.32
N ALA A 82 23.58 -2.77 -1.11
CA ALA A 82 24.64 -3.74 -0.89
C ALA A 82 24.14 -5.16 -1.23
N THR A 83 22.91 -5.50 -0.85
CA THR A 83 22.36 -6.87 -0.98
C THR A 83 21.26 -7.00 -2.05
N GLY A 84 20.64 -5.89 -2.43
CA GLY A 84 19.43 -5.84 -3.25
C GLY A 84 18.13 -6.17 -2.49
N ASP A 85 18.20 -6.48 -1.19
CA ASP A 85 17.03 -6.88 -0.41
C ASP A 85 15.99 -5.76 -0.29
N VAL A 86 14.73 -6.16 -0.19
CA VAL A 86 13.64 -5.23 0.08
C VAL A 86 13.77 -4.75 1.53
N GLU A 87 13.84 -3.44 1.71
CA GLU A 87 13.87 -2.78 3.01
C GLU A 87 12.46 -2.36 3.44
N ASP A 88 11.70 -1.77 2.52
CA ASP A 88 10.32 -1.31 2.74
C ASP A 88 9.43 -1.63 1.55
N ALA A 89 8.13 -1.70 1.85
CA ALA A 89 7.05 -1.91 0.90
C ALA A 89 7.03 -0.88 -0.25
N PRO A 90 6.32 -1.13 -1.36
CA PRO A 90 5.46 -2.29 -1.63
C PRO A 90 6.10 -3.42 -2.45
N ALA A 91 7.40 -3.40 -2.72
CA ALA A 91 8.05 -4.47 -3.46
C ALA A 91 8.01 -5.81 -2.71
N LEU A 92 7.86 -6.90 -3.47
CA LEU A 92 7.93 -8.28 -2.96
C LEU A 92 9.20 -9.01 -3.44
N ASN A 93 9.73 -8.65 -4.61
CA ASN A 93 11.00 -9.20 -5.08
C ASN A 93 12.15 -8.29 -4.69
N ALA A 94 13.24 -8.87 -4.22
CA ALA A 94 14.52 -8.17 -4.08
C ALA A 94 15.12 -7.87 -5.47
N LEU A 95 16.01 -6.90 -5.55
CA LEU A 95 16.82 -6.68 -6.74
C LEU A 95 17.85 -7.81 -6.87
N HIS A 96 18.21 -8.14 -8.12
CA HIS A 96 19.45 -8.89 -8.34
C HIS A 96 20.63 -8.00 -8.01
N LYS A 97 21.63 -8.60 -7.38
CA LYS A 97 22.93 -7.99 -7.09
C LYS A 97 23.97 -8.66 -7.97
N TYR A 98 24.76 -7.84 -8.65
CA TYR A 98 25.81 -8.30 -9.54
C TYR A 98 27.17 -7.93 -8.98
N GLU A 99 28.11 -8.87 -9.10
CA GLU A 99 29.54 -8.56 -8.96
C GLU A 99 29.94 -7.74 -10.19
N VAL A 100 30.56 -6.57 -9.96
CA VAL A 100 30.99 -5.65 -11.01
C VAL A 100 32.47 -5.36 -10.86
N PHE A 101 33.22 -5.38 -11.96
CA PHE A 101 34.68 -5.22 -11.95
C PHE A 101 35.20 -4.65 -13.28
N GLU A 102 36.40 -4.06 -13.25
CA GLU A 102 37.12 -3.62 -14.44
C GLU A 102 38.04 -4.74 -14.96
N LYS A 103 38.12 -4.90 -16.28
CA LYS A 103 39.05 -5.82 -16.95
C LYS A 103 39.32 -5.32 -18.37
N ASP A 104 40.55 -5.42 -18.87
CA ASP A 104 40.90 -5.13 -20.28
C ASP A 104 40.37 -3.77 -20.81
N GLY A 105 40.33 -2.74 -19.96
CA GLY A 105 39.84 -1.40 -20.32
C GLY A 105 38.30 -1.27 -20.43
N GLY A 106 37.54 -2.25 -19.94
CA GLY A 106 36.08 -2.25 -19.88
C GLY A 106 35.55 -2.59 -18.49
N VAL A 107 34.28 -2.31 -18.25
CA VAL A 107 33.55 -2.73 -17.04
C VAL A 107 32.70 -3.97 -17.36
N TYR A 108 32.69 -4.93 -16.44
CA TYR A 108 32.00 -6.21 -16.59
C TYR A 108 31.17 -6.54 -15.36
N VAL A 109 30.16 -7.37 -15.55
CA VAL A 109 29.40 -8.01 -14.47
C VAL A 109 29.43 -9.52 -14.56
N LYS A 110 29.43 -10.18 -13.41
CA LYS A 110 29.20 -11.62 -13.30
C LYS A 110 27.73 -11.88 -13.00
N ALA A 111 27.06 -12.63 -13.87
CA ALA A 111 25.61 -12.83 -13.79
C ALA A 111 25.17 -14.18 -14.38
N ASP A 112 23.98 -14.61 -14.02
CA ASP A 112 23.17 -15.51 -14.86
C ASP A 112 22.42 -14.66 -15.90
N GLU A 113 22.49 -15.00 -17.18
CA GLU A 113 21.83 -14.22 -18.24
C GLU A 113 20.32 -14.05 -17.98
N ALA A 114 19.67 -15.09 -17.44
CA ALA A 114 18.24 -15.06 -17.16
C ALA A 114 17.88 -13.96 -16.13
N SER A 115 18.80 -13.60 -15.26
CA SER A 115 18.57 -12.57 -14.24
C SER A 115 18.28 -11.19 -14.84
N PHE A 116 18.88 -10.86 -16.00
CA PHE A 116 18.66 -9.57 -16.68
C PHE A 116 17.23 -9.43 -17.23
N LYS A 117 16.54 -10.55 -17.47
CA LYS A 117 15.18 -10.59 -18.02
C LYS A 117 14.12 -10.78 -16.93
N SER A 118 14.53 -11.07 -15.71
CA SER A 118 13.63 -11.32 -14.57
C SER A 118 13.32 -10.05 -13.78
N ASN A 119 12.14 -10.01 -13.17
CA ASN A 119 11.71 -8.90 -12.31
C ASN A 119 12.31 -9.03 -10.90
N GLY A 120 13.64 -9.02 -10.79
CA GLY A 120 14.37 -9.26 -9.55
C GLY A 120 14.38 -10.74 -9.13
N ARG A 121 14.68 -10.99 -7.84
CA ARG A 121 14.71 -12.32 -7.24
C ARG A 121 13.69 -12.47 -6.12
N LEU A 122 13.25 -13.70 -5.89
CA LEU A 122 12.51 -14.04 -4.68
C LEU A 122 13.44 -13.86 -3.47
N PRO A 123 13.03 -13.13 -2.41
CA PRO A 123 13.80 -13.07 -1.17
C PRO A 123 13.95 -14.45 -0.52
N ILE A 124 12.90 -15.27 -0.62
CA ILE A 124 12.86 -16.66 -0.17
C ILE A 124 12.20 -17.55 -1.23
N SER A 125 12.84 -18.67 -1.55
CA SER A 125 12.35 -19.63 -2.54
C SER A 125 11.89 -20.95 -1.94
N SER A 126 12.43 -21.34 -0.78
CA SER A 126 12.05 -22.57 -0.09
C SER A 126 12.26 -22.49 1.42
N CYS A 127 11.38 -23.13 2.19
CA CYS A 127 11.52 -23.32 3.63
C CYS A 127 10.86 -24.64 4.05
N THR A 128 11.50 -25.39 4.94
CA THR A 128 10.93 -26.57 5.59
C THR A 128 10.68 -26.27 7.06
N VAL A 129 9.50 -26.65 7.57
CA VAL A 129 9.16 -26.46 9.00
C VAL A 129 10.04 -27.35 9.87
N ALA A 130 10.88 -26.72 10.69
CA ALA A 130 11.74 -27.40 11.66
C ALA A 130 11.17 -27.36 13.09
N GLN A 131 10.30 -26.39 13.40
CA GLN A 131 9.78 -26.11 14.74
C GLN A 131 8.25 -26.26 14.77
N GLN A 132 7.77 -27.48 15.00
CA GLN A 132 6.33 -27.82 14.88
C GLN A 132 5.45 -27.22 16.00
N ASP A 133 6.05 -26.88 17.14
CA ASP A 133 5.41 -26.27 18.29
C ASP A 133 5.14 -24.76 18.09
N GLN A 134 5.88 -24.10 17.20
CA GLN A 134 5.71 -22.68 16.89
C GLN A 134 4.67 -22.48 15.77
N LYS A 135 3.58 -21.78 16.09
CA LYS A 135 2.42 -21.59 15.20
C LYS A 135 2.06 -20.12 15.12
N VAL A 136 2.42 -19.48 14.02
CA VAL A 136 1.96 -18.13 13.69
C VAL A 136 0.67 -18.25 12.89
N VAL A 137 -0.42 -17.70 13.41
CA VAL A 137 -1.67 -17.58 12.67
C VAL A 137 -1.90 -16.12 12.30
N ILE A 138 -2.28 -15.85 11.05
CA ILE A 138 -2.60 -14.52 10.55
C ILE A 138 -4.07 -14.52 10.11
N ILE A 139 -4.88 -13.64 10.70
CA ILE A 139 -6.29 -13.49 10.34
C ILE A 139 -6.42 -12.33 9.36
N GLY A 140 -6.69 -12.65 8.09
CA GLY A 140 -6.73 -11.74 6.96
C GLY A 140 -5.67 -12.07 5.91
N GLY A 141 -6.01 -11.91 4.63
CA GLY A 141 -5.14 -12.21 3.47
C GLY A 141 -4.70 -10.97 2.68
N GLY A 142 -4.46 -9.84 3.35
CA GLY A 142 -4.15 -8.56 2.71
C GLY A 142 -2.66 -8.24 2.56
N SER A 143 -2.35 -6.99 2.21
CA SER A 143 -0.96 -6.51 2.05
C SER A 143 -0.11 -6.66 3.32
N GLY A 144 -0.69 -6.39 4.49
CA GLY A 144 0.02 -6.59 5.77
C GLY A 144 0.36 -8.05 6.04
N THR A 145 -0.52 -8.97 5.69
CA THR A 145 -0.23 -10.41 5.73
C THR A 145 0.97 -10.75 4.85
N MET A 146 1.03 -10.24 3.62
CA MET A 146 2.18 -10.47 2.76
C MET A 146 3.47 -9.88 3.33
N GLY A 147 3.42 -8.67 3.87
CA GLY A 147 4.58 -8.08 4.56
C GLY A 147 5.08 -8.95 5.72
N ALA A 148 4.17 -9.53 6.50
CA ALA A 148 4.52 -10.39 7.63
C ALA A 148 5.10 -11.73 7.20
N VAL A 149 4.49 -12.44 6.24
CA VAL A 149 4.94 -13.78 5.86
C VAL A 149 6.29 -13.77 5.14
N GLU A 150 6.53 -12.77 4.29
CA GLU A 150 7.82 -12.60 3.60
C GLU A 150 8.92 -12.40 4.65
N VAL A 151 8.73 -11.44 5.56
CA VAL A 151 9.76 -11.10 6.56
C VAL A 151 9.98 -12.23 7.57
N LEU A 152 8.93 -12.94 8.00
CA LEU A 152 9.08 -14.14 8.84
C LEU A 152 10.03 -15.14 8.19
N ARG A 153 9.82 -15.45 6.91
CA ARG A 153 10.65 -16.43 6.19
C ARG A 153 12.03 -15.89 5.84
N GLU A 154 12.15 -14.64 5.42
CA GLU A 154 13.43 -13.94 5.18
C GLU A 154 14.33 -13.95 6.43
N HIS A 155 13.73 -13.80 7.62
CA HIS A 155 14.45 -13.77 8.90
C HIS A 155 14.55 -15.14 9.57
N GLY A 156 14.29 -16.22 8.82
CA GLY A 156 14.56 -17.59 9.25
C GLY A 156 13.57 -18.17 10.27
N PHE A 157 12.36 -17.63 10.39
CA PHE A 157 11.32 -18.26 11.21
C PHE A 157 11.01 -19.66 10.67
N GLY A 158 11.33 -20.68 11.46
CA GLY A 158 11.23 -22.10 11.09
C GLY A 158 9.93 -22.79 11.50
N GLY A 159 8.98 -22.04 12.09
CA GLY A 159 7.68 -22.54 12.54
C GLY A 159 6.60 -22.56 11.47
N GLN A 160 5.42 -23.06 11.86
CA GLN A 160 4.22 -23.09 11.01
C GLN A 160 3.65 -21.69 10.84
N ILE A 161 3.24 -21.35 9.61
CA ILE A 161 2.50 -20.13 9.30
C ILE A 161 1.18 -20.53 8.64
N THR A 162 0.07 -20.05 9.21
CA THR A 162 -1.27 -20.23 8.66
C THR A 162 -1.93 -18.87 8.40
N ILE A 163 -2.29 -18.61 7.15
CA ILE A 163 -3.12 -17.47 6.75
C ILE A 163 -4.58 -17.94 6.74
N MET A 164 -5.45 -17.27 7.48
CA MET A 164 -6.89 -17.54 7.52
C MET A 164 -7.65 -16.34 6.93
N SER A 165 -8.49 -16.58 5.93
CA SER A 165 -9.23 -15.52 5.24
C SER A 165 -10.64 -15.98 4.89
N LYS A 166 -11.62 -15.10 5.04
CA LYS A 166 -12.98 -15.35 4.53
C LYS A 166 -13.08 -15.23 3.00
N GLU A 167 -12.15 -14.52 2.37
CA GLU A 167 -12.04 -14.47 0.91
C GLU A 167 -11.40 -15.78 0.41
N PRO A 168 -11.95 -16.44 -0.63
CA PRO A 168 -11.45 -17.72 -1.11
C PRO A 168 -10.13 -17.62 -1.89
N ASN A 169 -9.71 -16.40 -2.24
CA ASN A 169 -8.52 -16.15 -3.03
C ASN A 169 -7.27 -16.08 -2.16
N LEU A 170 -6.12 -16.46 -2.73
CA LEU A 170 -4.82 -16.15 -2.17
C LEU A 170 -4.61 -14.62 -2.08
N PRO A 171 -3.68 -14.14 -1.23
CA PRO A 171 -3.34 -12.72 -1.15
C PRO A 171 -3.12 -12.07 -2.53
N LEU A 172 -3.83 -10.95 -2.74
CA LEU A 172 -3.95 -10.29 -4.04
C LEU A 172 -3.75 -8.78 -3.94
N ASP A 173 -3.31 -8.17 -5.04
CA ASP A 173 -3.14 -6.73 -5.22
C ASP A 173 -4.49 -6.02 -5.32
N ARG A 174 -4.98 -5.56 -4.18
CA ARG A 174 -6.28 -4.88 -4.07
C ARG A 174 -6.29 -3.51 -4.73
N THR A 175 -5.11 -2.91 -4.97
CA THR A 175 -5.02 -1.55 -5.53
C THR A 175 -5.47 -1.50 -6.99
N LYS A 176 -5.43 -2.65 -7.68
CA LYS A 176 -5.89 -2.82 -9.07
C LYS A 176 -7.42 -2.92 -9.19
N LEU A 177 -8.13 -3.23 -8.10
CA LEU A 177 -9.59 -3.40 -8.13
C LEU A 177 -10.32 -2.09 -8.44
N SER A 178 -9.86 -0.95 -7.93
CA SER A 178 -10.48 0.36 -8.18
C SER A 178 -9.94 1.07 -9.41
N LYS A 179 -8.69 0.77 -9.82
CA LYS A 179 -8.01 1.45 -10.94
C LYS A 179 -8.28 0.80 -12.29
N ALA A 180 -8.04 -0.50 -12.37
CA ALA A 180 -8.15 -1.26 -13.61
C ALA A 180 -9.39 -2.17 -13.64
N LEU A 181 -10.13 -2.27 -12.52
CA LEU A 181 -11.32 -3.12 -12.37
C LEU A 181 -11.06 -4.55 -12.85
N ILE A 182 -9.91 -5.13 -12.48
CA ILE A 182 -9.54 -6.49 -12.91
C ILE A 182 -10.44 -7.51 -12.19
N PRO A 183 -11.27 -8.28 -12.92
CA PRO A 183 -12.20 -9.24 -12.32
C PRO A 183 -11.60 -10.63 -12.11
N ASP A 184 -10.40 -10.86 -12.65
CA ASP A 184 -9.71 -12.14 -12.65
C ASP A 184 -8.72 -12.20 -11.47
N PRO A 185 -8.97 -13.03 -10.44
CA PRO A 185 -8.11 -13.09 -9.26
C PRO A 185 -6.70 -13.58 -9.57
N GLU A 186 -6.50 -14.43 -10.59
CA GLU A 186 -5.18 -14.97 -10.95
C GLU A 186 -4.21 -13.87 -11.40
N LYS A 187 -4.74 -12.84 -12.07
CA LYS A 187 -3.96 -11.65 -12.51
C LYS A 187 -3.62 -10.67 -11.38
N LEU A 188 -4.18 -10.91 -10.19
CA LEU A 188 -4.01 -10.07 -9.02
C LEU A 188 -3.15 -10.72 -7.94
N LEU A 189 -2.83 -12.02 -8.05
CA LEU A 189 -2.06 -12.71 -7.03
C LEU A 189 -0.71 -12.02 -6.78
N LEU A 190 -0.38 -11.83 -5.51
CA LEU A 190 0.89 -11.26 -5.08
C LEU A 190 2.04 -12.27 -5.20
N ARG A 191 1.71 -13.55 -5.05
CA ARG A 191 2.58 -14.71 -5.24
C ARG A 191 1.81 -15.83 -5.94
N PRO A 192 2.46 -16.61 -6.82
CA PRO A 192 1.83 -17.79 -7.39
C PRO A 192 1.56 -18.83 -6.29
N LYS A 193 0.59 -19.71 -6.51
CA LYS A 193 0.15 -20.71 -5.53
C LYS A 193 1.30 -21.59 -5.03
N GLU A 194 2.21 -21.97 -5.93
CA GLU A 194 3.34 -22.86 -5.67
C GLU A 194 4.33 -22.27 -4.68
N TRP A 195 4.44 -20.94 -4.63
CA TRP A 195 5.35 -20.25 -3.71
C TRP A 195 4.95 -20.48 -2.25
N TYR A 196 3.65 -20.40 -1.93
CA TYR A 196 3.18 -20.63 -0.56
C TYR A 196 3.56 -22.02 -0.07
N SER A 197 3.39 -23.05 -0.91
CA SER A 197 3.80 -24.41 -0.57
C SER A 197 5.32 -24.55 -0.47
N SER A 198 6.10 -23.91 -1.37
CA SER A 198 7.56 -24.01 -1.33
C SER A 198 8.16 -23.41 -0.07
N VAL A 199 7.52 -22.39 0.51
CA VAL A 199 7.94 -21.75 1.77
C VAL A 199 7.11 -22.18 2.99
N SER A 200 6.42 -23.33 2.91
CA SER A 200 5.66 -23.92 4.01
C SER A 200 4.64 -22.97 4.66
N ILE A 201 3.82 -22.29 3.85
CA ILE A 201 2.70 -21.45 4.30
C ILE A 201 1.38 -22.17 3.99
N THR A 202 0.53 -22.33 5.00
CA THR A 202 -0.82 -22.87 4.83
C THR A 202 -1.81 -21.72 4.65
N THR A 203 -2.70 -21.83 3.68
CA THR A 203 -3.79 -20.86 3.45
C THR A 203 -5.14 -21.54 3.64
N VAL A 204 -6.00 -20.97 4.49
CA VAL A 204 -7.32 -21.50 4.83
C VAL A 204 -8.39 -20.48 4.46
N SER A 205 -9.31 -20.88 3.58
CA SER A 205 -10.51 -20.11 3.27
C SER A 205 -11.60 -20.44 4.30
N ASP A 206 -11.68 -19.65 5.36
CA ASP A 206 -12.70 -19.76 6.41
C ASP A 206 -12.88 -18.42 7.13
N GLU A 207 -14.06 -18.20 7.69
CA GLU A 207 -14.39 -16.98 8.44
C GLU A 207 -14.08 -17.20 9.91
N VAL A 208 -13.19 -16.38 10.48
CA VAL A 208 -12.96 -16.36 11.94
C VAL A 208 -14.12 -15.67 12.63
N THR A 209 -14.68 -16.32 13.64
CA THR A 209 -15.86 -15.84 14.38
C THR A 209 -15.53 -15.37 15.79
N SER A 210 -14.46 -15.89 16.41
CA SER A 210 -13.96 -15.41 17.70
C SER A 210 -12.52 -15.84 17.95
N VAL A 211 -11.87 -15.22 18.93
CA VAL A 211 -10.52 -15.55 19.39
C VAL A 211 -10.54 -15.69 20.91
N ASP A 212 -10.07 -16.84 21.41
CA ASP A 212 -9.79 -17.04 22.82
C ASP A 212 -8.32 -16.72 23.08
N PHE A 213 -8.07 -15.51 23.59
CA PHE A 213 -6.72 -15.04 23.87
C PHE A 213 -6.08 -15.75 25.07
N LEU A 214 -6.87 -16.28 26.01
CA LEU A 214 -6.37 -16.98 27.19
C LEU A 214 -5.87 -18.37 26.82
N ASN A 215 -6.70 -19.14 26.11
CA ASN A 215 -6.37 -20.51 25.68
C ASN A 215 -5.61 -20.54 24.34
N LYS A 216 -5.38 -19.37 23.71
CA LYS A 216 -4.68 -19.20 22.44
C LYS A 216 -5.25 -20.03 21.30
N THR A 217 -6.57 -19.92 21.11
CA THR A 217 -7.29 -20.60 20.03
C THR A 217 -8.21 -19.66 19.26
N ILE A 218 -8.49 -20.03 18.01
CA ILE A 218 -9.35 -19.29 17.09
C ILE A 218 -10.52 -20.18 16.71
N ALA A 219 -11.74 -19.66 16.83
CA ALA A 219 -12.94 -20.33 16.34
C ALA A 219 -13.29 -19.83 14.93
N THR A 220 -13.78 -20.75 14.11
CA THR A 220 -14.18 -20.47 12.72
C THR A 220 -15.63 -20.79 12.48
N LYS A 221 -16.19 -20.25 11.40
CA LYS A 221 -17.56 -20.50 10.96
C LYS A 221 -17.80 -21.95 10.58
N SER A 222 -16.77 -22.67 10.11
CA SER A 222 -16.87 -24.11 9.86
C SER A 222 -16.91 -24.97 11.14
N GLY A 223 -16.78 -24.36 12.32
CA GLY A 223 -16.75 -25.05 13.62
C GLY A 223 -15.36 -25.59 13.99
N LYS A 224 -14.32 -25.26 13.23
CA LYS A 224 -12.94 -25.64 13.58
C LYS A 224 -12.36 -24.71 14.63
N THR A 225 -11.53 -25.28 15.49
CA THR A 225 -10.70 -24.58 16.47
C THR A 225 -9.23 -24.68 16.08
N VAL A 226 -8.56 -23.54 15.93
CA VAL A 226 -7.16 -23.46 15.46
C VAL A 226 -6.27 -22.89 16.57
N PRO A 227 -5.28 -23.65 17.09
CA PRO A 227 -4.36 -23.15 18.10
C PRO A 227 -3.26 -22.28 17.50
N TYR A 228 -2.74 -21.33 18.27
CA TYR A 228 -1.61 -20.49 17.86
C TYR A 228 -0.60 -20.26 19.01
N THR A 229 0.64 -19.93 18.67
CA THR A 229 1.62 -19.38 19.61
C THR A 229 1.73 -17.87 19.47
N LYS A 230 1.64 -17.36 18.23
CA LYS A 230 1.54 -15.93 17.91
C LYS A 230 0.35 -15.69 16.97
N LEU A 231 -0.33 -14.56 17.13
CA LEU A 231 -1.47 -14.15 16.33
C LEU A 231 -1.24 -12.77 15.72
N ILE A 232 -1.49 -12.65 14.41
CA ILE A 232 -1.51 -11.37 13.71
C ILE A 232 -2.94 -11.10 13.22
N LEU A 233 -3.55 -10.05 13.73
CA LEU A 233 -4.85 -9.54 13.31
C LEU A 233 -4.63 -8.58 12.14
N ALA A 234 -5.08 -8.96 10.94
CA ALA A 234 -4.82 -8.25 9.68
C ALA A 234 -6.08 -8.18 8.79
N THR A 235 -7.26 -8.05 9.41
CA THR A 235 -8.57 -8.17 8.73
C THR A 235 -8.93 -6.98 7.85
N GLY A 236 -8.19 -5.87 7.93
CA GLY A 236 -8.38 -4.69 7.10
C GLY A 236 -9.70 -3.96 7.36
N GLY A 237 -10.26 -3.31 6.34
CA GLY A 237 -11.53 -2.58 6.43
C GLY A 237 -12.73 -3.26 5.76
N THR A 238 -13.93 -2.98 6.27
CA THR A 238 -15.23 -3.28 5.66
C THR A 238 -15.84 -1.99 5.08
N PRO A 239 -16.22 -1.94 3.80
CA PRO A 239 -16.93 -0.79 3.23
C PRO A 239 -18.20 -0.44 3.99
N ARG A 240 -18.41 0.85 4.26
CA ARG A 240 -19.65 1.33 4.87
C ARG A 240 -20.77 1.31 3.85
N ARG A 241 -21.98 1.01 4.32
CA ARG A 241 -23.23 1.19 3.57
C ARG A 241 -23.97 2.42 4.10
N LEU A 242 -24.78 3.03 3.25
CA LEU A 242 -25.61 4.17 3.62
C LEU A 242 -26.86 3.70 4.37
N PRO A 243 -27.12 4.20 5.58
CA PRO A 243 -28.34 3.90 6.33
C PRO A 243 -29.51 4.77 5.86
N LEU A 244 -29.74 4.82 4.54
CA LEU A 244 -30.78 5.62 3.90
C LEU A 244 -31.71 4.72 3.05
N PRO A 245 -32.99 5.08 2.89
CA PRO A 245 -33.95 4.24 2.17
C PRO A 245 -33.50 3.91 0.74
N GLY A 246 -33.70 2.65 0.34
CA GLY A 246 -33.42 2.13 -1.00
C GLY A 246 -32.01 1.58 -1.18
N PHE A 247 -31.01 2.02 -0.42
CA PHE A 247 -29.62 1.59 -0.60
C PHE A 247 -29.30 0.21 -0.02
N LYS A 248 -30.16 -0.31 0.85
CA LYS A 248 -30.04 -1.67 1.40
C LYS A 248 -31.02 -2.64 0.75
N GLU A 249 -32.15 -2.12 0.30
CA GLU A 249 -33.29 -2.87 -0.20
C GLU A 249 -33.20 -3.16 -1.70
N LEU A 250 -32.59 -2.28 -2.48
CA LEU A 250 -32.51 -2.40 -3.93
C LEU A 250 -31.22 -3.09 -4.39
N ASP A 251 -31.35 -3.91 -5.42
CA ASP A 251 -30.25 -4.46 -6.19
C ASP A 251 -29.55 -3.39 -7.04
N ASN A 252 -28.41 -3.76 -7.62
CA ASN A 252 -27.50 -2.84 -8.33
C ASN A 252 -26.93 -1.69 -7.48
N VAL A 253 -26.91 -1.88 -6.15
CA VAL A 253 -26.21 -1.01 -5.19
C VAL A 253 -24.99 -1.73 -4.65
N PHE A 254 -23.81 -1.30 -5.10
CA PHE A 254 -22.54 -1.97 -4.85
C PHE A 254 -21.66 -1.21 -3.87
N THR A 255 -20.81 -1.96 -3.18
CA THR A 255 -19.57 -1.46 -2.57
C THR A 255 -18.39 -2.04 -3.34
N LEU A 256 -17.17 -1.57 -3.09
CA LEU A 256 -15.97 -2.16 -3.67
C LEU A 256 -14.92 -2.50 -2.60
N ARG A 257 -14.64 -3.80 -2.42
CA ARG A 257 -13.49 -4.27 -1.64
C ARG A 257 -12.85 -5.51 -2.24
N THR A 258 -13.64 -6.44 -2.76
CA THR A 258 -13.23 -7.78 -3.18
C THR A 258 -13.29 -7.95 -4.70
N VAL A 259 -12.68 -9.02 -5.21
CA VAL A 259 -12.79 -9.39 -6.63
C VAL A 259 -14.25 -9.65 -7.02
N THR A 260 -15.03 -10.28 -6.13
CA THR A 260 -16.45 -10.53 -6.34
C THR A 260 -17.25 -9.23 -6.51
N ASP A 261 -16.88 -8.16 -5.79
CA ASP A 261 -17.50 -6.85 -5.99
C ASP A 261 -17.22 -6.29 -7.39
N VAL A 262 -15.97 -6.39 -7.87
CA VAL A 262 -15.60 -5.98 -9.24
C VAL A 262 -16.40 -6.76 -10.28
N GLN A 263 -16.49 -8.09 -10.11
CA GLN A 263 -17.25 -8.95 -11.00
C GLN A 263 -18.73 -8.56 -11.03
N ALA A 264 -19.33 -8.29 -9.88
CA ALA A 264 -20.72 -7.86 -9.77
C ALA A 264 -20.95 -6.50 -10.45
N ILE A 265 -20.07 -5.52 -10.21
CA ILE A 265 -20.13 -4.21 -10.86
C ILE A 265 -20.03 -4.35 -12.38
N LEU A 266 -19.04 -5.08 -12.89
CA LEU A 266 -18.85 -5.24 -14.33
C LEU A 266 -19.98 -6.02 -15.00
N THR A 267 -20.58 -6.98 -14.29
CA THR A 267 -21.77 -7.71 -14.75
C THR A 267 -22.97 -6.77 -14.87
N ALA A 268 -23.20 -5.91 -13.87
CA ALA A 268 -24.28 -4.92 -13.91
C ALA A 268 -24.08 -3.83 -14.99
N VAL A 269 -22.83 -3.45 -15.24
CA VAL A 269 -22.48 -2.56 -16.37
C VAL A 269 -22.79 -3.24 -17.70
N GLY A 270 -22.48 -4.54 -17.82
CA GLY A 270 -22.75 -5.35 -19.00
C GLY A 270 -21.89 -5.00 -20.22
N PRO A 271 -21.98 -5.80 -21.30
CA PRO A 271 -21.17 -5.61 -22.50
C PRO A 271 -21.61 -4.40 -23.35
N ASN A 272 -22.89 -4.02 -23.27
CA ASN A 272 -23.45 -2.91 -24.07
C ASN A 272 -23.09 -1.52 -23.52
N LYS A 273 -22.53 -1.45 -22.30
CA LYS A 273 -22.13 -0.22 -21.62
C LYS A 273 -23.26 0.82 -21.60
N LYS A 274 -22.93 2.12 -21.67
CA LYS A 274 -23.86 3.25 -21.72
C LYS A 274 -24.82 3.31 -20.52
N LYS A 275 -24.32 2.90 -19.35
CA LYS A 275 -25.07 2.97 -18.09
C LYS A 275 -24.98 4.36 -17.48
N ASN A 276 -26.03 4.73 -16.75
CA ASN A 276 -26.01 5.83 -15.80
C ASN A 276 -25.51 5.29 -14.46
N ILE A 277 -24.31 5.69 -14.07
CA ILE A 277 -23.64 5.19 -12.86
C ILE A 277 -23.54 6.34 -11.88
N VAL A 278 -24.17 6.19 -10.72
CA VAL A 278 -24.06 7.17 -9.63
C VAL A 278 -23.12 6.63 -8.57
N ILE A 279 -22.05 7.36 -8.29
CA ILE A 279 -21.11 7.06 -7.22
C ILE A 279 -21.38 8.00 -6.07
N ILE A 280 -21.59 7.47 -4.88
CA ILE A 280 -21.79 8.27 -3.67
C ILE A 280 -20.50 8.24 -2.86
N GLY A 281 -19.85 9.39 -2.75
CA GLY A 281 -18.55 9.58 -2.09
C GLY A 281 -17.47 10.03 -3.07
N SER A 282 -16.90 11.21 -2.81
CA SER A 282 -15.80 11.85 -3.56
C SER A 282 -14.42 11.53 -2.96
N SER A 283 -14.25 10.29 -2.48
CA SER A 283 -13.00 9.76 -1.91
C SER A 283 -12.18 8.99 -2.96
N PHE A 284 -10.95 8.56 -2.62
CA PHE A 284 -10.03 7.91 -3.56
C PHE A 284 -10.67 6.75 -4.35
N ILE A 285 -11.33 5.81 -3.66
CA ILE A 285 -11.93 4.64 -4.32
C ILE A 285 -13.08 5.07 -5.23
N GLY A 286 -13.97 5.95 -4.75
CA GLY A 286 -15.10 6.44 -5.55
C GLY A 286 -14.63 7.16 -6.83
N MET A 287 -13.60 7.99 -6.71
CA MET A 287 -13.00 8.70 -7.84
C MET A 287 -12.28 7.75 -8.80
N GLU A 288 -11.49 6.80 -8.31
CA GLU A 288 -10.79 5.82 -9.15
C GLU A 288 -11.77 4.97 -9.97
N VAL A 289 -12.82 4.46 -9.32
CA VAL A 289 -13.86 3.66 -10.00
C VAL A 289 -14.64 4.52 -11.00
N GLY A 290 -14.99 5.75 -10.62
CA GLY A 290 -15.68 6.68 -11.50
C GLY A 290 -14.88 6.99 -12.76
N ASN A 291 -13.58 7.25 -12.58
CA ASN A 291 -12.66 7.44 -13.68
C ASN A 291 -12.54 6.19 -14.56
N ALA A 292 -12.41 5.00 -13.98
CA ALA A 292 -12.28 3.74 -14.71
C ALA A 292 -13.53 3.39 -15.55
N LEU A 293 -14.72 3.78 -15.10
CA LEU A 293 -15.99 3.51 -15.79
C LEU A 293 -16.43 4.62 -16.77
N SER A 294 -15.85 5.81 -16.66
CA SER A 294 -16.30 7.03 -17.37
C SER A 294 -16.25 6.95 -18.90
N LYS A 295 -15.29 6.21 -19.46
CA LYS A 295 -15.05 6.19 -20.92
C LYS A 295 -16.24 5.66 -21.74
N GLU A 296 -17.03 4.76 -21.17
CA GLU A 296 -18.11 4.06 -21.89
C GLU A 296 -19.49 4.26 -21.23
N ASN A 297 -19.56 5.05 -20.15
CA ASN A 297 -20.76 5.22 -19.34
C ASN A 297 -20.93 6.67 -18.89
N THR A 298 -22.17 7.05 -18.56
CA THR A 298 -22.45 8.33 -17.91
C THR A 298 -22.20 8.18 -16.41
N VAL A 299 -21.08 8.70 -15.93
CA VAL A 299 -20.70 8.61 -14.50
C VAL A 299 -20.97 9.94 -13.80
N THR A 300 -21.64 9.87 -12.65
CA THR A 300 -21.86 11.01 -11.75
C THR A 300 -21.32 10.68 -10.36
N ILE A 301 -20.47 11.54 -9.81
CA ILE A 301 -19.96 11.44 -8.43
C ILE A 301 -20.67 12.47 -7.56
N VAL A 302 -21.24 12.03 -6.45
CA VAL A 302 -21.89 12.88 -5.44
C VAL A 302 -21.01 12.96 -4.20
N GLY A 303 -20.67 14.17 -3.76
CA GLY A 303 -19.86 14.43 -2.58
C GLY A 303 -20.51 15.44 -1.64
N MET A 304 -20.36 15.23 -0.34
CA MET A 304 -20.88 16.17 0.68
C MET A 304 -19.94 17.37 0.86
N GLU A 305 -18.65 17.16 0.65
CA GLU A 305 -17.61 18.18 0.67
C GLU A 305 -17.80 19.17 -0.48
N SER A 306 -17.19 20.35 -0.37
CA SER A 306 -17.23 21.36 -1.45
C SER A 306 -16.31 20.99 -2.62
N THR A 307 -15.28 20.19 -2.36
CA THR A 307 -14.37 19.62 -3.37
C THR A 307 -13.99 18.19 -2.98
N PRO A 308 -13.62 17.32 -3.94
CA PRO A 308 -13.18 15.97 -3.62
C PRO A 308 -11.97 15.96 -2.68
N LEU A 309 -11.95 15.02 -1.73
CA LEU A 309 -10.86 14.85 -0.76
C LEU A 309 -10.54 16.10 0.10
N GLU A 310 -11.48 17.05 0.25
CA GLU A 310 -11.27 18.33 0.93
C GLU A 310 -10.58 18.20 2.31
N ARG A 311 -10.99 17.23 3.13
CA ARG A 311 -10.41 17.02 4.48
C ARG A 311 -8.94 16.61 4.47
N ILE A 312 -8.52 15.87 3.44
CA ILE A 312 -7.16 15.31 3.35
C ILE A 312 -6.25 16.20 2.52
N MET A 313 -6.77 16.71 1.40
CA MET A 313 -6.00 17.37 0.35
C MET A 313 -6.25 18.89 0.28
N GLY A 314 -7.28 19.38 0.95
CA GLY A 314 -7.68 20.79 0.89
C GLY A 314 -8.36 21.15 -0.44
N ASN A 315 -9.03 22.30 -0.42
CA ASN A 315 -9.89 22.72 -1.53
C ASN A 315 -9.16 22.92 -2.85
N GLN A 316 -7.95 23.48 -2.81
CA GLN A 316 -7.17 23.76 -4.02
C GLN A 316 -6.80 22.48 -4.77
N ILE A 317 -6.30 21.48 -4.05
CA ILE A 317 -5.86 20.21 -4.66
C ILE A 317 -7.06 19.33 -5.02
N GLY A 318 -8.12 19.35 -4.21
CA GLY A 318 -9.38 18.69 -4.52
C GLY A 318 -9.97 19.11 -5.89
N ARG A 319 -9.91 20.42 -6.20
CA ARG A 319 -10.36 20.96 -7.50
C ARG A 319 -9.52 20.46 -8.68
N VAL A 320 -8.22 20.22 -8.48
CA VAL A 320 -7.36 19.63 -9.54
C VAL A 320 -7.87 18.24 -9.89
N PHE A 321 -8.13 17.40 -8.89
CA PHE A 321 -8.63 16.05 -9.11
C PHE A 321 -10.02 16.05 -9.74
N GLN A 322 -10.91 16.93 -9.27
CA GLN A 322 -12.23 17.12 -9.87
C GLN A 322 -12.10 17.46 -11.36
N SER A 323 -11.31 18.50 -11.69
CA SER A 323 -11.11 18.97 -13.06
C SER A 323 -10.52 17.88 -13.96
N ASN A 324 -9.60 17.06 -13.44
CA ASN A 324 -9.00 15.96 -14.19
C ASN A 324 -10.03 14.88 -14.55
N LEU A 325 -10.95 14.56 -13.64
CA LEU A 325 -12.01 13.59 -13.90
C LEU A 325 -13.13 14.16 -14.77
N GLU A 326 -13.45 15.45 -14.64
CA GLU A 326 -14.39 16.15 -15.52
C GLU A 326 -13.91 16.14 -16.98
N LYS A 327 -12.60 16.33 -17.21
CA LYS A 327 -11.97 16.16 -18.54
C LYS A 327 -12.17 14.75 -19.11
N ASN A 328 -12.33 13.73 -18.26
CA ASN A 328 -12.61 12.35 -18.66
C ASN A 328 -14.12 12.05 -18.77
N GLY A 329 -14.99 13.06 -18.62
CA GLY A 329 -16.44 12.93 -18.79
C GLY A 329 -17.22 12.61 -17.51
N VAL A 330 -16.57 12.61 -16.35
CA VAL A 330 -17.25 12.43 -15.04
C VAL A 330 -17.99 13.72 -14.67
N LYS A 331 -19.23 13.60 -14.21
CA LYS A 331 -20.00 14.72 -13.64
C LYS A 331 -19.88 14.74 -12.12
N PHE A 332 -19.80 15.92 -11.52
CA PHE A 332 -19.76 16.06 -10.06
C PHE A 332 -20.98 16.82 -9.55
N TYR A 333 -21.54 16.33 -8.44
CA TYR A 333 -22.47 17.05 -7.58
C TYR A 333 -21.83 17.17 -6.19
N MET A 334 -21.12 18.27 -5.97
CA MET A 334 -20.46 18.58 -4.70
C MET A 334 -21.38 19.38 -3.79
N SER A 335 -21.04 19.48 -2.50
CA SER A 335 -21.90 20.08 -1.47
C SER A 335 -23.32 19.49 -1.46
N ALA A 336 -23.43 18.22 -1.86
CA ALA A 336 -24.69 17.54 -2.08
C ALA A 336 -24.92 16.47 -1.01
N SER A 337 -26.16 16.38 -0.52
CA SER A 337 -26.58 15.33 0.41
C SER A 337 -27.56 14.39 -0.28
N VAL A 338 -27.28 13.10 -0.22
CA VAL A 338 -28.20 12.05 -0.68
C VAL A 338 -29.36 11.90 0.30
N ASP A 339 -30.57 11.72 -0.22
CA ASP A 339 -31.79 11.46 0.55
C ASP A 339 -32.15 9.96 0.52
N LYS A 340 -32.36 9.41 -0.68
CA LYS A 340 -32.81 8.02 -0.89
C LYS A 340 -32.49 7.51 -2.29
N ALA A 341 -32.60 6.21 -2.50
CA ALA A 341 -32.68 5.60 -3.82
C ALA A 341 -34.11 5.10 -4.08
N THR A 342 -34.55 5.14 -5.35
CA THR A 342 -35.87 4.62 -5.75
C THR A 342 -35.74 3.54 -6.82
N PRO A 343 -36.70 2.60 -6.88
CA PRO A 343 -36.70 1.51 -7.86
C PRO A 343 -36.68 1.97 -9.32
N SER A 344 -36.19 1.12 -10.21
CA SER A 344 -36.32 1.28 -11.65
C SER A 344 -37.75 1.00 -12.12
N SER A 345 -38.20 1.77 -13.11
CA SER A 345 -39.49 1.52 -13.78
C SER A 345 -39.49 0.24 -14.60
N ALA A 346 -38.31 -0.25 -15.02
CA ALA A 346 -38.17 -1.50 -15.77
C ALA A 346 -38.07 -2.73 -14.87
N ASP A 347 -37.57 -2.57 -13.64
CA ASP A 347 -37.41 -3.63 -12.65
C ASP A 347 -37.42 -3.05 -11.23
N ALA A 348 -38.52 -3.26 -10.51
CA ALA A 348 -38.74 -2.68 -9.18
C ALA A 348 -37.78 -3.23 -8.10
N SER A 349 -37.03 -4.31 -8.39
CA SER A 349 -36.00 -4.81 -7.48
C SER A 349 -34.69 -4.02 -7.54
N LYS A 350 -34.42 -3.31 -8.65
CA LYS A 350 -33.16 -2.61 -8.89
C LYS A 350 -33.31 -1.11 -8.69
N VAL A 351 -32.19 -0.45 -8.39
CA VAL A 351 -32.13 1.02 -8.41
C VAL A 351 -32.46 1.58 -9.80
N GLY A 352 -33.22 2.67 -9.82
CA GLY A 352 -33.52 3.46 -11.03
C GLY A 352 -33.12 4.93 -10.91
N ALA A 353 -33.07 5.48 -9.69
CA ALA A 353 -32.61 6.83 -9.45
C ALA A 353 -32.09 7.04 -8.02
N VAL A 354 -31.20 8.02 -7.87
CA VAL A 354 -30.74 8.58 -6.59
C VAL A 354 -31.34 9.98 -6.42
N HIS A 355 -31.96 10.23 -5.28
CA HIS A 355 -32.57 11.51 -4.93
C HIS A 355 -31.65 12.26 -3.97
N LEU A 356 -31.38 13.51 -4.28
CA LEU A 356 -30.66 14.43 -3.41
C LEU A 356 -31.65 15.25 -2.58
N LYS A 357 -31.20 15.75 -1.42
CA LYS A 357 -32.04 16.52 -0.49
C LYS A 357 -32.50 17.87 -1.04
N ASP A 358 -31.85 18.39 -2.07
CA ASP A 358 -32.23 19.64 -2.74
C ASP A 358 -33.34 19.43 -3.81
N GLY A 359 -33.82 18.19 -3.99
CA GLY A 359 -34.83 17.83 -4.97
C GLY A 359 -34.26 17.36 -6.31
N THR A 360 -32.94 17.39 -6.51
CA THR A 360 -32.30 16.84 -7.71
C THR A 360 -32.49 15.32 -7.76
N ILE A 361 -32.85 14.80 -8.94
CA ILE A 361 -33.01 13.37 -9.19
C ILE A 361 -31.99 12.95 -10.25
N LEU A 362 -31.14 11.99 -9.89
CA LEU A 362 -30.10 11.44 -10.76
C LEU A 362 -30.53 10.04 -11.24
N PRO A 363 -30.80 9.83 -12.54
CA PRO A 363 -31.04 8.49 -13.08
C PRO A 363 -29.84 7.57 -12.82
N ALA A 364 -30.10 6.34 -12.39
CA ALA A 364 -29.07 5.38 -12.02
C ALA A 364 -29.47 3.96 -12.43
N ASP A 365 -28.70 3.35 -13.32
CA ASP A 365 -28.77 1.92 -13.64
C ASP A 365 -28.02 1.08 -12.59
N LEU A 366 -27.01 1.68 -11.96
CA LEU A 366 -26.30 1.15 -10.81
C LEU A 366 -25.74 2.27 -9.93
N VAL A 367 -25.58 1.96 -8.65
CA VAL A 367 -24.98 2.84 -7.64
C VAL A 367 -23.75 2.18 -7.05
N ILE A 368 -22.68 2.96 -6.83
CA ILE A 368 -21.47 2.49 -6.13
C ILE A 368 -21.23 3.38 -4.91
N LEU A 369 -21.15 2.76 -3.73
CA LEU A 369 -20.94 3.42 -2.45
C LEU A 369 -19.44 3.49 -2.12
N GLY A 370 -18.89 4.69 -2.17
CA GLY A 370 -17.51 5.06 -1.80
C GLY A 370 -17.45 5.90 -0.52
N VAL A 371 -18.28 5.57 0.48
CA VAL A 371 -18.56 6.39 1.68
C VAL A 371 -17.68 6.04 2.89
N GLY A 372 -16.46 5.57 2.62
CA GLY A 372 -15.48 5.17 3.63
C GLY A 372 -15.61 3.72 4.10
N VAL A 373 -14.72 3.33 5.00
CA VAL A 373 -14.65 1.98 5.59
C VAL A 373 -14.71 2.05 7.11
N SER A 374 -14.93 0.89 7.73
CA SER A 374 -14.74 0.67 9.17
C SER A 374 -13.69 -0.44 9.36
N PRO A 375 -12.88 -0.43 10.43
CA PRO A 375 -12.08 -1.58 10.84
C PRO A 375 -12.92 -2.87 10.87
N ALA A 376 -12.40 -3.96 10.30
CA ALA A 376 -13.06 -5.25 10.25
C ALA A 376 -12.81 -6.05 11.54
N THR A 377 -13.24 -5.50 12.68
CA THR A 377 -12.99 -5.99 14.04
C THR A 377 -14.25 -6.52 14.72
N GLU A 378 -15.34 -6.69 13.97
CA GLU A 378 -16.66 -7.08 14.52
C GLU A 378 -16.61 -8.33 15.40
N PHE A 379 -15.87 -9.35 14.97
CA PHE A 379 -15.70 -10.62 15.69
C PHE A 379 -14.96 -10.49 17.04
N LEU A 380 -14.42 -9.31 17.35
CA LEU A 380 -13.75 -8.98 18.60
C LEU A 380 -14.61 -8.08 19.51
N ARG A 381 -15.72 -7.52 19.01
CA ARG A 381 -16.50 -6.49 19.71
C ARG A 381 -16.92 -6.92 21.12
N ASP A 382 -17.38 -8.15 21.26
CA ASP A 382 -17.89 -8.69 22.52
C ASP A 382 -16.81 -9.44 23.33
N ASN A 383 -15.53 -9.34 22.94
CA ASN A 383 -14.44 -10.02 23.63
C ASN A 383 -13.96 -9.20 24.84
N PRO A 384 -14.06 -9.72 26.08
CA PRO A 384 -13.74 -8.95 27.29
C PRO A 384 -12.25 -8.64 27.46
N ALA A 385 -11.36 -9.30 26.72
CA ALA A 385 -9.91 -9.04 26.77
C ALA A 385 -9.47 -7.90 25.84
N ILE A 386 -10.35 -7.44 24.95
CA ILE A 386 -10.05 -6.42 23.96
C ILE A 386 -10.78 -5.12 24.30
N THR A 387 -10.10 -4.00 24.09
CA THR A 387 -10.72 -2.68 24.07
C THR A 387 -10.53 -2.12 22.66
N LEU A 388 -11.65 -1.91 21.96
CA LEU A 388 -11.65 -1.23 20.67
C LEU A 388 -11.70 0.29 20.89
N GLU A 389 -11.00 1.03 20.04
CA GLU A 389 -11.12 2.48 19.96
C GLU A 389 -12.54 2.86 19.47
N GLN A 390 -12.90 4.14 19.59
CA GLN A 390 -14.23 4.63 19.21
C GLN A 390 -14.63 4.31 17.76
N ASP A 391 -13.64 4.26 16.86
CA ASP A 391 -13.87 3.93 15.44
C ASP A 391 -13.85 2.41 15.15
N GLY A 392 -13.67 1.58 16.18
CA GLY A 392 -13.61 0.13 16.11
C GLY A 392 -12.21 -0.44 15.90
N SER A 393 -11.16 0.39 15.84
CA SER A 393 -9.78 -0.10 15.66
C SER A 393 -9.15 -0.64 16.94
N LEU A 394 -8.00 -1.31 16.80
CA LEU A 394 -7.17 -1.80 17.89
C LEU A 394 -6.00 -0.86 18.10
N LYS A 395 -5.85 -0.34 19.31
CA LYS A 395 -4.67 0.44 19.69
C LYS A 395 -3.47 -0.48 19.91
N THR A 396 -2.31 -0.10 19.38
CA THR A 396 -1.08 -0.88 19.47
C THR A 396 0.10 -0.07 20.00
N ASP A 397 1.15 -0.76 20.43
CA ASP A 397 2.45 -0.15 20.74
C ASP A 397 3.36 -0.03 19.50
N ASP A 398 4.62 0.37 19.71
CA ASP A 398 5.65 0.54 18.67
C ASP A 398 6.04 -0.75 17.91
N TYR A 399 5.67 -1.91 18.45
CA TYR A 399 5.87 -3.22 17.81
C TYR A 399 4.59 -3.74 17.19
N PHE A 400 3.52 -2.93 17.15
CA PHE A 400 2.17 -3.29 16.74
C PHE A 400 1.51 -4.36 17.64
N ALA A 401 2.01 -4.56 18.86
CA ALA A 401 1.35 -5.43 19.82
C ALA A 401 0.09 -4.75 20.38
N VAL A 402 -1.00 -5.51 20.55
CA VAL A 402 -2.30 -4.96 20.98
C VAL A 402 -2.25 -4.53 22.44
N GLU A 403 -2.45 -3.24 22.73
CA GLU A 403 -2.20 -2.66 24.06
C GLU A 403 -3.17 -3.15 25.15
N SER A 404 -4.42 -3.44 24.81
CA SER A 404 -5.43 -3.88 25.78
C SER A 404 -5.09 -5.24 26.39
N LEU A 405 -4.27 -6.05 25.70
CA LEU A 405 -3.83 -7.35 26.17
C LEU A 405 -2.62 -7.21 27.11
N LYS A 406 -2.72 -7.82 28.29
CA LYS A 406 -1.71 -7.72 29.37
C LYS A 406 -1.15 -9.09 29.75
N GLY A 407 -0.07 -9.08 30.53
CA GLY A 407 0.56 -10.30 31.06
C GLY A 407 1.16 -11.17 29.97
N ASN A 408 1.03 -12.49 30.11
CA ASN A 408 1.65 -13.49 29.23
C ASN A 408 1.21 -13.40 27.75
N ASN A 409 0.11 -12.71 27.45
CA ASN A 409 -0.41 -12.57 26.08
C ASN A 409 0.03 -11.30 25.36
N LYS A 410 0.57 -10.30 26.09
CA LYS A 410 0.88 -8.98 25.50
C LYS A 410 1.83 -9.08 24.30
N ASN A 411 2.81 -9.98 24.35
CA ASN A 411 3.84 -10.12 23.31
C ASN A 411 3.52 -11.19 22.26
N ASP A 412 2.28 -11.71 22.26
CA ASP A 412 1.86 -12.80 21.38
C ASP A 412 0.85 -12.36 20.32
N ILE A 413 0.20 -11.22 20.50
CA ILE A 413 -0.91 -10.76 19.66
C ILE A 413 -0.61 -9.39 19.08
N TYR A 414 -0.68 -9.28 17.76
CA TYR A 414 -0.37 -8.08 17.00
C TYR A 414 -1.55 -7.65 16.14
N ALA A 415 -1.69 -6.36 15.86
CA ALA A 415 -2.66 -5.84 14.90
C ALA A 415 -1.97 -4.96 13.86
N ILE A 416 -2.24 -5.18 12.58
CA ILE A 416 -1.57 -4.49 11.47
C ILE A 416 -2.56 -4.00 10.40
N GLY A 417 -2.14 -3.03 9.59
CA GLY A 417 -2.95 -2.45 8.52
C GLY A 417 -4.16 -1.65 9.01
N ASP A 418 -5.24 -1.62 8.23
CA ASP A 418 -6.39 -0.71 8.41
C ASP A 418 -7.07 -0.78 9.80
N ILE A 419 -6.85 -1.86 10.57
CA ILE A 419 -7.42 -2.05 11.91
C ILE A 419 -6.53 -1.53 13.04
N ALA A 420 -5.30 -1.12 12.76
CA ALA A 420 -4.32 -0.75 13.78
C ALA A 420 -4.24 0.76 13.96
N THR A 421 -4.47 1.22 15.18
CA THR A 421 -4.18 2.59 15.63
C THR A 421 -2.84 2.55 16.35
N TYR A 422 -1.79 3.02 15.68
CA TYR A 422 -0.40 2.80 16.07
C TYR A 422 0.34 4.12 16.36
N PRO A 423 1.44 4.10 17.14
CA PRO A 423 2.24 5.30 17.41
C PRO A 423 2.87 5.86 16.14
N TYR A 424 2.64 7.15 15.86
CA TYR A 424 3.22 7.84 14.73
C TYR A 424 4.44 8.65 15.16
N HIS A 425 5.57 8.46 14.46
CA HIS A 425 6.85 9.13 14.76
C HIS A 425 7.34 10.05 13.64
N GLY A 426 6.47 10.35 12.66
CA GLY A 426 6.80 11.31 11.60
C GLY A 426 6.58 12.77 12.02
N PRO A 427 6.82 13.73 11.10
CA PRO A 427 6.59 15.14 11.38
C PRO A 427 5.15 15.43 11.83
N GLY A 428 4.98 16.32 12.81
CA GLY A 428 3.67 16.63 13.40
C GLY A 428 3.16 15.59 14.41
N ALA A 429 3.91 14.51 14.68
CA ALA A 429 3.60 13.58 15.76
C ALA A 429 3.49 14.31 17.12
N GLY A 430 2.46 13.98 17.90
CA GLY A 430 2.20 14.56 19.21
C GLY A 430 1.66 16.00 19.20
N GLN A 431 1.78 16.73 18.08
CA GLN A 431 1.10 18.02 17.92
C GLN A 431 -0.42 17.80 17.92
N GLY A 432 -1.16 18.67 18.61
CA GLY A 432 -2.60 18.51 18.80
C GLY A 432 -3.01 17.38 19.76
N GLY A 433 -2.07 16.85 20.56
CA GLY A 433 -2.33 15.86 21.61
C GLY A 433 -2.56 14.42 21.12
N ARG A 434 -2.33 14.15 19.83
CA ARG A 434 -2.49 12.81 19.22
C ARG A 434 -1.13 12.23 18.83
N SER A 435 -0.74 11.18 19.53
CA SER A 435 0.48 10.39 19.22
C SER A 435 0.19 9.14 18.41
N HIS A 436 -1.07 8.71 18.35
CA HIS A 436 -1.49 7.53 17.61
C HIS A 436 -2.34 7.92 16.41
N VAL A 437 -2.18 7.16 15.34
CA VAL A 437 -2.89 7.37 14.08
C VAL A 437 -3.35 6.04 13.53
N ARG A 438 -4.43 6.08 12.76
CA ARG A 438 -4.87 4.97 11.94
C ARG A 438 -4.83 5.40 10.49
N ILE A 439 -4.06 4.68 9.67
CA ILE A 439 -3.85 5.01 8.27
C ILE A 439 -4.22 3.81 7.42
N GLU A 440 -5.20 4.01 6.55
CA GLU A 440 -5.77 2.99 5.66
C GLU A 440 -5.06 3.03 4.31
N HIS A 441 -3.90 2.39 4.22
CA HIS A 441 -3.17 2.34 2.97
C HIS A 441 -2.36 1.05 2.78
N TRP A 442 -2.19 0.68 1.51
CA TRP A 442 -1.48 -0.53 1.08
C TRP A 442 -0.05 -0.61 1.63
N ASP A 443 0.72 0.45 1.45
CA ASP A 443 2.11 0.56 1.90
C ASP A 443 2.22 0.45 3.43
N VAL A 444 1.36 1.17 4.16
CA VAL A 444 1.33 1.18 5.63
C VAL A 444 0.98 -0.21 6.17
N ALA A 445 -0.01 -0.88 5.56
CA ALA A 445 -0.36 -2.24 5.93
C ALA A 445 0.82 -3.19 5.72
N GLN A 446 1.49 -3.11 4.57
CA GLN A 446 2.64 -3.97 4.28
C GLN A 446 3.81 -3.71 5.23
N ASN A 447 4.16 -2.44 5.48
CA ASN A 447 5.25 -2.06 6.37
C ASN A 447 4.97 -2.42 7.84
N SER A 448 3.73 -2.28 8.33
CA SER A 448 3.35 -2.79 9.66
C SER A 448 3.46 -4.32 9.75
N GLY A 449 3.05 -5.03 8.69
CA GLY A 449 3.28 -6.47 8.57
C GLY A 449 4.75 -6.86 8.61
N ARG A 450 5.60 -6.17 7.85
CA ARG A 450 7.06 -6.36 7.85
C ARG A 450 7.64 -6.14 9.25
N CYS A 451 7.20 -5.10 9.96
CA CYS A 451 7.63 -4.84 11.33
C CYS A 451 7.29 -6.01 12.27
N VAL A 452 6.03 -6.48 12.25
CA VAL A 452 5.60 -7.61 13.09
C VAL A 452 6.31 -8.91 12.72
N GLY A 453 6.51 -9.18 11.42
CA GLY A 453 7.24 -10.35 10.96
C GLY A 453 8.67 -10.38 11.53
N ARG A 454 9.36 -9.23 11.53
CA ARG A 454 10.69 -9.10 12.12
C ARG A 454 10.67 -9.28 13.64
N THR A 455 9.69 -8.71 14.33
CA THR A 455 9.51 -8.86 15.78
C THR A 455 9.32 -10.32 16.17
N ILE A 456 8.44 -11.04 15.47
CA ILE A 456 8.16 -12.46 15.75
C ILE A 456 9.37 -13.33 15.41
N ALA A 457 10.00 -13.14 14.24
CA ALA A 457 11.19 -13.90 13.87
C ALA A 457 12.34 -13.69 14.88
N HIS A 458 12.56 -12.44 15.32
CA HIS A 458 13.55 -12.12 16.35
C HIS A 458 13.28 -12.84 17.67
N ALA A 459 12.01 -12.87 18.12
CA ALA A 459 11.61 -13.52 19.37
C ALA A 459 11.89 -15.04 19.39
N PHE A 460 11.93 -15.69 18.22
CA PHE A 460 12.25 -17.11 18.09
C PHE A 460 13.70 -17.38 17.62
N SER A 461 14.50 -16.32 17.43
CA SER A 461 15.90 -16.44 17.01
C SER A 461 16.83 -16.65 18.21
N SER A 462 18.06 -17.12 17.92
CA SER A 462 19.14 -17.19 18.91
C SER A 462 19.61 -15.81 19.41
N LYS A 463 19.21 -14.73 18.73
CA LYS A 463 19.52 -13.34 19.08
C LYS A 463 18.44 -12.67 19.93
N SER A 464 17.42 -13.41 20.37
CA SER A 464 16.28 -12.89 21.14
C SER A 464 16.67 -12.21 22.46
N SER A 465 17.85 -12.53 23.02
CA SER A 465 18.42 -11.88 24.20
C SER A 465 18.83 -10.41 23.97
N MET A 466 19.04 -10.01 22.71
CA MET A 466 19.31 -8.62 22.35
C MET A 466 18.01 -7.86 22.07
N PRO A 467 17.85 -6.61 22.53
CA PRO A 467 16.67 -5.82 22.21
C PRO A 467 16.57 -5.55 20.70
N LEU A 468 15.40 -5.84 20.11
CA LEU A 468 15.09 -5.40 18.75
C LEU A 468 14.56 -3.96 18.80
N LYS A 469 15.16 -3.02 18.06
CA LYS A 469 14.62 -1.66 17.96
C LYS A 469 13.39 -1.65 17.02
N PRO A 470 12.26 -1.03 17.41
CA PRO A 470 11.12 -0.88 16.51
C PRO A 470 11.53 -0.03 15.30
N LYS A 471 11.00 -0.38 14.13
CA LYS A 471 11.26 0.36 12.88
C LYS A 471 10.04 1.21 12.60
N SER A 472 10.19 2.52 12.72
CA SER A 472 9.21 3.48 12.22
C SER A 472 9.39 3.67 10.71
N PHE A 473 8.33 4.14 10.05
CA PHE A 473 8.34 4.47 8.62
C PHE A 473 7.48 5.71 8.38
N ILE A 474 7.77 6.43 7.30
CA ILE A 474 6.93 7.52 6.82
C ILE A 474 5.88 6.93 5.89
N PRO A 475 4.58 7.14 6.13
CA PRO A 475 3.51 6.64 5.26
C PRO A 475 3.70 7.18 3.85
N ILE A 476 3.61 6.29 2.87
CA ILE A 476 3.58 6.62 1.44
C ILE A 476 2.24 6.17 0.86
N PHE A 477 1.65 7.00 -0.01
CA PHE A 477 0.36 6.77 -0.65
C PHE A 477 0.41 7.11 -2.14
N TRP A 478 -0.38 6.40 -2.94
CA TRP A 478 -0.60 6.73 -4.35
C TRP A 478 -2.03 6.49 -4.81
N SER A 479 -2.47 7.24 -5.81
CA SER A 479 -3.80 7.07 -6.42
C SER A 479 -3.82 7.54 -7.88
N ALA A 480 -4.79 7.05 -8.64
CA ALA A 480 -5.00 7.39 -10.05
C ALA A 480 -6.27 8.27 -10.21
N LEU A 481 -6.13 9.58 -10.01
CA LEU A 481 -7.23 10.56 -10.00
C LEU A 481 -7.23 11.40 -11.29
N GLY A 482 -7.28 10.73 -12.44
CA GLY A 482 -7.06 11.35 -13.76
C GLY A 482 -5.59 11.70 -14.05
N GLY A 483 -4.74 11.70 -13.01
CA GLY A 483 -3.28 11.66 -13.06
C GLY A 483 -2.72 10.84 -11.90
N GLN A 484 -1.41 10.66 -11.87
CA GLN A 484 -0.74 9.87 -10.83
C GLN A 484 -0.40 10.73 -9.62
N LEU A 485 -1.18 10.59 -8.55
CA LEU A 485 -0.91 11.23 -7.27
C LEU A 485 0.14 10.43 -6.50
N ARG A 486 1.13 11.13 -5.94
CA ARG A 486 2.03 10.65 -4.89
C ARG A 486 1.76 11.44 -3.61
N TYR A 487 1.89 10.78 -2.46
CA TYR A 487 1.73 11.42 -1.16
C TYR A 487 2.63 10.77 -0.12
N CYS A 488 3.23 11.56 0.77
CA CYS A 488 3.95 11.07 1.95
C CYS A 488 3.65 11.89 3.20
N GLY A 489 3.91 11.32 4.37
CA GLY A 489 3.60 11.96 5.66
C GLY A 489 2.13 11.74 6.05
N ASN A 490 1.60 12.60 6.91
CA ASN A 490 0.25 12.42 7.43
C ASN A 490 -0.38 13.73 7.94
N THR A 491 -1.64 13.98 7.58
CA THR A 491 -2.42 15.15 8.02
C THR A 491 -3.44 14.84 9.12
N MET A 492 -3.47 13.62 9.68
CA MET A 492 -4.44 13.24 10.73
C MET A 492 -4.37 14.09 12.01
N ASN A 493 -3.21 14.71 12.28
CA ASN A 493 -3.02 15.65 13.38
C ASN A 493 -3.36 17.10 12.99
N GLY A 494 -3.85 17.32 11.77
CA GLY A 494 -4.18 18.61 11.21
C GLY A 494 -3.05 19.23 10.38
N TYR A 495 -3.41 20.29 9.68
CA TYR A 495 -2.53 21.26 9.02
C TYR A 495 -3.25 22.61 9.04
N ASP A 496 -2.50 23.71 9.08
CA ASP A 496 -3.02 25.08 9.13
C ASP A 496 -2.61 25.94 7.91
N ASP A 497 -1.70 25.43 7.08
CA ASP A 497 -1.24 26.10 5.87
C ASP A 497 -0.97 25.08 4.74
N LEU A 498 -1.11 25.53 3.50
CA LEU A 498 -0.89 24.75 2.29
C LEU A 498 -0.10 25.58 1.29
N ILE A 499 1.12 25.15 0.97
CA ILE A 499 1.96 25.79 -0.04
C ILE A 499 2.00 24.91 -1.27
N VAL A 500 1.57 25.45 -2.40
CA VAL A 500 1.57 24.74 -3.70
C VAL A 500 2.59 25.38 -4.63
N GLN A 501 3.48 24.56 -5.18
CA GLN A 501 4.48 24.94 -6.18
C GLN A 501 4.20 24.21 -7.50
N GLY A 502 4.55 24.85 -8.63
CA GLY A 502 4.32 24.34 -9.97
C GLY A 502 3.00 24.83 -10.59
N GLU A 503 2.41 24.00 -11.45
CA GLU A 503 1.25 24.29 -12.29
C GLU A 503 0.13 23.27 -12.02
N PRO A 504 -0.69 23.48 -10.97
CA PRO A 504 -1.75 22.54 -10.60
C PRO A 504 -2.78 22.28 -11.71
N GLY A 505 -3.07 23.29 -12.54
CA GLY A 505 -3.99 23.17 -13.69
C GLY A 505 -3.52 22.20 -14.78
N GLU A 506 -2.21 21.93 -14.86
CA GLU A 506 -1.60 20.95 -15.75
C GLU A 506 -1.34 19.58 -15.08
N GLY A 507 -1.68 19.44 -13.79
CA GLY A 507 -1.33 18.23 -13.04
C GLY A 507 0.17 18.09 -12.80
N LYS A 508 0.92 19.20 -12.76
CA LYS A 508 2.36 19.25 -12.45
C LYS A 508 2.59 20.11 -11.22
N PHE A 509 2.46 19.54 -10.03
CA PHE A 509 2.57 20.33 -8.80
C PHE A 509 3.19 19.54 -7.65
N VAL A 510 3.68 20.28 -6.66
CA VAL A 510 4.01 19.79 -5.32
C VAL A 510 3.21 20.63 -4.32
N ALA A 511 2.52 19.95 -3.41
CA ALA A 511 1.71 20.55 -2.36
C ALA A 511 2.28 20.15 -0.99
N TYR A 512 2.75 21.13 -0.23
CA TYR A 512 3.29 20.97 1.11
C TYR A 512 2.22 21.36 2.13
N TYR A 513 1.85 20.42 3.00
CA TYR A 513 0.89 20.65 4.08
C TYR A 513 1.67 20.94 5.36
N LEU A 514 1.35 22.04 6.03
CA LEU A 514 2.10 22.50 7.19
C LEU A 514 1.22 22.60 8.43
N LEU A 515 1.82 22.30 9.58
CA LEU A 515 1.27 22.59 10.89
C LEU A 515 2.28 23.47 11.63
N GLY A 516 1.96 24.76 11.79
CA GLY A 516 2.94 25.77 12.18
C GLY A 516 4.09 25.85 11.16
N GLU A 517 5.32 25.60 11.62
CA GLU A 517 6.52 25.63 10.78
C GLU A 517 6.89 24.26 10.18
N THR A 518 6.22 23.18 10.61
CA THR A 518 6.54 21.81 10.25
C THR A 518 5.77 21.37 9.02
N VAL A 519 6.46 20.86 7.99
CA VAL A 519 5.81 20.14 6.89
C VAL A 519 5.40 18.75 7.38
N VAL A 520 4.10 18.51 7.49
CA VAL A 520 3.53 17.24 8.00
C VAL A 520 3.19 16.24 6.90
N ALA A 521 2.95 16.74 5.68
CA ALA A 521 2.73 15.91 4.51
C ALA A 521 3.12 16.62 3.22
N VAL A 522 3.36 15.83 2.17
CA VAL A 522 3.61 16.33 0.82
C VAL A 522 2.81 15.50 -0.18
N ALA A 523 2.11 16.15 -1.10
CA ALA A 523 1.49 15.54 -2.27
C ALA A 523 2.18 16.03 -3.55
N SER A 524 2.24 15.21 -4.59
CA SER A 524 2.62 15.69 -5.92
C SER A 524 1.89 14.96 -7.03
N MET A 525 1.84 15.60 -8.19
CA MET A 525 1.45 14.99 -9.45
C MET A 525 2.43 15.48 -10.51
N GLY A 526 2.96 14.58 -11.35
CA GLY A 526 3.88 14.93 -12.43
C GLY A 526 5.28 15.39 -12.00
N MET A 527 5.64 15.28 -10.72
CA MET A 527 6.89 15.81 -10.13
C MET A 527 7.74 14.72 -9.46
N ASP A 528 7.71 13.48 -9.95
CA ASP A 528 8.55 12.41 -9.39
C ASP A 528 10.06 12.76 -9.56
N PRO A 529 10.93 12.53 -8.54
CA PRO A 529 10.69 11.76 -7.31
C PRO A 529 10.44 12.63 -6.06
N VAL A 530 9.92 13.86 -6.19
CA VAL A 530 9.86 14.85 -5.09
C VAL A 530 9.27 14.27 -3.79
N VAL A 531 8.14 13.57 -3.86
CA VAL A 531 7.51 13.00 -2.65
C VAL A 531 8.40 11.95 -1.99
N MET A 532 9.12 11.14 -2.76
CA MET A 532 10.03 10.13 -2.21
C MET A 532 11.25 10.77 -1.56
N LYS A 533 11.72 11.90 -2.12
CA LYS A 533 12.79 12.70 -1.50
C LYS A 533 12.31 13.28 -0.17
N CYS A 534 11.12 13.87 -0.14
CA CYS A 534 10.50 14.37 1.08
C CYS A 534 10.32 13.26 2.13
N ALA A 535 9.88 12.05 1.74
CA ALA A 535 9.72 10.94 2.67
C ALA A 535 11.04 10.55 3.36
N GLU A 536 12.16 10.48 2.62
CA GLU A 536 13.48 10.21 3.19
C GLU A 536 14.01 11.38 4.05
N LEU A 537 13.72 12.63 3.69
CA LEU A 537 14.04 13.80 4.52
C LEU A 537 13.23 13.80 5.83
N MET A 538 11.94 13.46 5.77
CA MET A 538 11.09 13.28 6.96
C MET A 538 11.62 12.17 7.86
N ARG A 539 12.00 11.02 7.29
CA ARG A 539 12.56 9.88 8.03
C ARG A 539 13.86 10.24 8.74
N SER A 540 14.71 11.06 8.10
CA SER A 540 16.01 11.47 8.63
C SER A 540 15.97 12.75 9.48
N GLY A 541 14.79 13.36 9.67
CA GLY A 541 14.65 14.62 10.43
C GLY A 541 15.25 15.84 9.72
N LYS A 542 15.46 15.77 8.40
CA LYS A 542 16.04 16.82 7.54
C LYS A 542 15.00 17.52 6.65
N MET A 543 13.70 17.33 6.91
CA MET A 543 12.63 17.94 6.10
C MET A 543 12.66 19.47 6.19
N LEU A 544 12.46 20.12 5.05
CA LEU A 544 12.39 21.59 4.95
C LEU A 544 11.30 22.16 5.87
N GLY A 545 11.58 23.30 6.47
CA GLY A 545 10.61 24.11 7.21
C GLY A 545 9.80 25.04 6.29
N LYS A 546 8.76 25.66 6.86
CA LYS A 546 7.86 26.58 6.14
C LYS A 546 8.58 27.68 5.37
N LYS A 547 9.57 28.34 5.98
CA LYS A 547 10.33 29.43 5.35
C LYS A 547 11.00 28.97 4.05
N GLU A 548 11.73 27.87 4.11
CA GLU A 548 12.47 27.33 2.96
C GLU A 548 11.53 26.91 1.82
N VAL A 549 10.39 26.32 2.17
CA VAL A 549 9.35 25.97 1.17
C VAL A 549 8.76 27.22 0.53
N LYS A 550 8.51 28.30 1.29
CA LYS A 550 8.02 29.59 0.73
C LYS A 550 9.04 30.26 -0.18
N GLU A 551 10.32 30.15 0.16
CA GLU A 551 11.43 30.69 -0.64
C GLU A 551 11.72 29.86 -1.90
N GLY A 552 11.02 28.72 -2.09
CA GLY A 552 11.15 27.89 -3.29
C GLY A 552 12.43 27.05 -3.32
N VAL A 553 12.96 26.68 -2.15
CA VAL A 553 14.12 25.78 -2.06
C VAL A 553 13.81 24.46 -2.77
N ASP A 554 14.67 24.10 -3.73
CA ASP A 554 14.56 22.84 -4.46
C ASP A 554 14.89 21.66 -3.54
N VAL A 555 13.85 20.95 -3.12
CA VAL A 555 13.96 19.81 -2.20
C VAL A 555 14.82 18.67 -2.76
N LEU A 556 14.97 18.55 -4.08
CA LEU A 556 15.82 17.53 -4.69
C LEU A 556 17.31 17.81 -4.44
N LYS A 557 17.68 19.07 -4.19
CA LYS A 557 19.06 19.50 -3.88
C LYS A 557 19.39 19.48 -2.38
N VAL A 558 18.40 19.25 -1.51
CA VAL A 558 18.64 19.14 -0.07
C VAL A 558 19.42 17.86 0.20
N ASP A 559 20.55 17.97 0.90
CA ASP A 559 21.43 16.82 1.06
C ASP A 559 20.82 15.76 2.00
N LEU A 560 20.84 14.51 1.55
CA LEU A 560 20.52 13.36 2.39
C LEU A 560 21.79 12.70 2.91
N ILE A 561 22.91 12.86 2.19
CA ILE A 561 24.24 12.33 2.49
C ILE A 561 24.85 13.08 3.68
#